data_AF-A0A9X3JLD1-F1
#
_entry.id   AF-A0A9X3JLD1-F1
#
_cell.length_a   1.000
_cell.length_b   1.000
_cell.length_c   1.000
_cell.angle_alpha   90.00
_cell.angle_beta   90.00
_cell.angle_gamma   90.00
#
_symmetry.space_group_name_H-M   'P 1'
#
loop_
_entity.id
_entity.type
_entity.pdbx_description
1 polymer ?
#
loop_
_entity_poly.entity_id
_entity_poly.type
_entity_poly.pdbx_seq_one_letter_code
_entity_poly.pdbx_strand_id
1 'polypeptide(L)'
;MTRTGVLLLVALVVAGVGVVDAARAADTDLVVLLTAVLVLMAAALGTEARHRSAVVLRPDLAQWLRLRAGATGETVDRLADRCVAACRAGLVDDTSPAGTRP
;
A
#
# COMPACT_ATOMS: atom_id res chain seq x y z
N MET A 1 6.75 2.65 -6.13
CA MET A 1 6.72 3.17 -4.74
C MET A 1 5.97 4.48 -4.75
N THR A 2 5.15 4.75 -3.72
CA THR A 2 4.49 6.07 -3.55
C THR A 2 5.55 7.15 -3.29
N ARG A 3 5.25 8.43 -3.61
CA ARG A 3 6.17 9.55 -3.26
C ARG A 3 6.56 9.52 -1.78
N THR A 4 5.60 9.19 -0.91
CA THR A 4 5.80 8.99 0.53
C THR A 4 6.80 7.88 0.82
N GLY A 5 6.70 6.72 0.15
CA GLY A 5 7.67 5.63 0.31
C GLY A 5 9.09 6.00 -0.12
N VAL A 6 9.25 6.84 -1.15
CA VAL A 6 10.57 7.35 -1.57
C VAL A 6 11.15 8.31 -0.51
N LEU A 7 10.34 9.22 0.03
CA LEU A 7 10.75 10.14 1.09
C LEU A 7 11.14 9.38 2.37
N LEU A 8 10.37 8.37 2.76
CA LEU A 8 10.68 7.51 3.90
C LEU A 8 12.00 6.75 3.71
N LEU A 9 12.28 6.24 2.51
CA LEU A 9 13.52 5.55 2.22
C LEU A 9 14.74 6.49 2.30
N VAL A 10 14.62 7.71 1.75
CA VAL A 10 15.68 8.72 1.86
C VAL A 10 15.91 9.10 3.33
N ALA A 11 14.84 9.34 4.09
CA ALA A 11 14.94 9.65 5.51
C ALA A 11 15.59 8.50 6.32
N LEU A 12 15.28 7.25 5.97
CA LEU A 12 15.90 6.06 6.57
C LEU A 12 17.42 6.03 6.34
N VAL A 13 17.87 6.33 5.12
CA VAL A 13 19.30 6.39 4.77
C VAL A 13 20.00 7.51 5.54
N VAL A 14 19.43 8.71 5.57
CA VAL A 14 20.00 9.87 6.27
C VAL A 14 20.11 9.59 7.78
N ALA A 15 19.06 9.04 8.40
CA ALA A 15 19.12 8.65 9.80
C ALA A 15 20.18 7.58 10.07
N GLY A 16 20.35 6.62 9.14
CA GLY A 16 21.40 5.62 9.23
C GLY A 16 22.81 6.23 9.25
N VAL A 17 23.05 7.25 8.42
CA VAL A 17 24.32 8.01 8.44
C VAL A 17 24.50 8.71 9.79
N GLY A 18 23.44 9.33 10.32
CA GLY A 18 23.47 9.96 11.64
C GLY A 18 23.80 8.98 12.77
N VAL A 19 23.26 7.75 12.75
CA VAL A 19 23.58 6.72 13.76
C VAL A 19 25.08 6.40 13.72
N VAL A 20 25.66 6.24 12.53
CA VAL A 20 27.09 5.93 12.37
C VAL A 20 27.97 7.07 12.90
N ASP A 21 27.59 8.31 12.60
CA ASP A 21 28.31 9.50 13.06
C ASP A 21 28.26 9.62 14.60
N ALA A 22 27.07 9.50 15.18
CA ALA A 22 26.85 9.52 16.63
C ALA A 22 27.63 8.42 17.36
N ALA A 23 27.67 7.23 16.77
CA ALA A 23 28.43 6.10 17.31
C ALA A 23 29.93 6.38 17.30
N ARG A 24 30.45 7.07 16.27
CA ARG A 24 31.85 7.51 16.24
C ARG A 24 32.15 8.64 17.22
N ALA A 25 31.19 9.52 17.47
CA ALA A 25 31.29 10.57 18.48
C ALA A 25 31.17 10.06 19.93
N ALA A 26 30.89 8.76 20.12
CA ALA A 26 30.62 8.13 21.42
C ALA A 26 29.44 8.76 22.19
N ASP A 27 28.51 9.39 21.46
CA ASP A 27 27.34 10.06 22.03
C ASP A 27 26.17 9.06 22.14
N THR A 28 26.13 8.34 23.25
CA THR A 28 25.24 7.18 23.42
C THR A 28 23.77 7.55 23.40
N ASP A 29 23.40 8.73 23.89
CA ASP A 29 22.00 9.20 23.87
C ASP A 29 21.53 9.45 22.43
N LEU A 30 22.36 10.11 21.63
CA LEU A 30 22.06 10.42 20.23
C LEU A 30 21.99 9.15 19.36
N VAL A 31 22.84 8.16 19.63
CA VAL A 31 22.76 6.83 19.00
C VAL A 31 21.44 6.13 19.29
N VAL A 32 21.00 6.12 20.56
CA VAL A 32 19.73 5.49 20.96
C VAL A 32 18.55 6.17 20.27
N LEU A 33 18.52 7.51 20.29
CA LEU A 33 17.46 8.29 19.66
C LEU A 33 17.38 8.03 18.16
N LEU A 34 18.50 8.14 17.44
CA LEU A 34 18.51 7.93 15.98
C LEU A 34 18.17 6.48 15.60
N THR A 35 18.59 5.51 16.41
CA THR A 35 18.23 4.11 16.18
C THR A 35 16.73 3.88 16.36
N ALA A 36 16.11 4.48 17.39
CA ALA A 36 14.67 4.40 17.59
C ALA A 36 13.89 5.03 16.43
N VAL A 37 14.34 6.19 15.95
CA VAL A 37 13.76 6.86 14.77
C VAL A 37 13.91 5.99 13.51
N LEU A 38 15.07 5.34 13.33
CA LEU A 38 15.33 4.43 12.21
C LEU A 38 14.40 3.22 12.23
N VAL A 39 14.16 2.62 13.41
CA VAL A 39 13.20 1.52 13.59
C VAL A 39 11.78 1.97 13.25
N LEU A 40 11.35 3.16 13.71
CA LEU A 40 10.03 3.70 13.39
C LEU A 40 9.84 3.94 11.89
N MET A 41 10.86 4.50 11.21
CA MET A 41 10.81 4.70 9.76
C MET A 41 10.78 3.38 8.99
N ALA A 42 11.55 2.38 9.42
CA ALA A 42 11.51 1.05 8.83
C ALA A 42 10.13 0.39 9.00
N ALA A 43 9.52 0.54 10.18
CA ALA A 43 8.16 0.05 10.44
C ALA A 43 7.13 0.76 9.54
N ALA A 44 7.22 2.09 9.40
CA ALA A 44 6.34 2.87 8.53
C ALA A 44 6.48 2.49 7.04
N LEU A 45 7.71 2.21 6.58
CA LEU A 45 7.94 1.71 5.22
C LEU A 45 7.35 0.31 5.03
N GLY A 46 7.45 -0.54 6.06
CA GLY A 46 6.84 -1.87 6.07
C GLY A 46 5.31 -1.84 6.04
N THR A 47 4.66 -0.91 6.73
CA THR A 47 3.20 -0.77 6.71
C THR A 47 2.68 -0.20 5.40
N GLU A 48 3.39 0.74 4.77
CA GLU A 48 3.12 1.20 3.40
C GLU A 48 3.21 0.06 2.38
N ALA A 49 4.24 -0.80 2.50
CA ALA A 49 4.37 -1.97 1.63
C ALA A 49 3.23 -2.98 1.84
N ARG A 50 2.78 -3.17 3.09
CA ARG A 50 1.69 -4.09 3.44
C ARG A 50 0.30 -3.59 3.11
N HIS A 51 0.10 -2.29 2.90
CA HIS A 51 -1.20 -1.75 2.47
C HIS A 51 -1.66 -2.28 1.11
N ARG A 52 -0.75 -2.84 0.30
CA ARG A 52 -1.08 -3.63 -0.89
C ARG A 52 -1.02 -5.13 -0.59
N SER A 53 -1.85 -5.61 0.31
CA SER A 53 -2.03 -7.07 0.45
C SER A 53 -2.57 -7.61 -0.87
N ALA A 54 -1.81 -8.50 -1.50
CA ALA A 54 -2.24 -9.23 -2.68
C ALA A 54 -3.43 -10.12 -2.31
N VAL A 55 -4.64 -9.69 -2.64
CA VAL A 55 -5.84 -10.49 -2.45
C VAL A 55 -5.88 -11.53 -3.55
N VAL A 56 -6.03 -12.81 -3.19
CA VAL A 56 -6.27 -13.87 -4.17
C VAL A 56 -7.70 -13.72 -4.67
N LEU A 57 -7.87 -13.27 -5.91
CA LEU A 57 -9.18 -13.22 -6.56
C LEU A 57 -9.57 -14.59 -7.11
N ARG A 58 -10.88 -14.89 -7.10
CA ARG A 58 -11.41 -15.99 -7.89
C ARG A 58 -11.11 -15.76 -9.39
N PRO A 59 -10.80 -16.82 -10.15
CA PRO A 59 -10.33 -16.70 -11.52
C PRO A 59 -11.35 -16.06 -12.47
N ASP A 60 -12.64 -16.27 -12.22
CA ASP A 60 -13.75 -15.66 -12.96
C ASP A 60 -13.82 -14.14 -12.77
N LEU A 61 -13.68 -13.65 -11.53
CA LEU A 61 -13.60 -12.23 -11.22
C LEU A 61 -12.35 -11.58 -11.81
N ALA A 62 -11.21 -12.28 -11.75
CA ALA A 62 -9.98 -11.80 -12.36
C ALA A 62 -10.11 -11.66 -13.89
N GLN A 63 -10.79 -12.60 -14.55
CA GLN A 63 -11.08 -12.52 -15.97
C GLN A 63 -12.04 -11.38 -16.30
N TRP A 64 -13.12 -11.22 -15.51
CA TRP A 64 -14.07 -10.13 -15.68
C TRP A 64 -13.39 -8.76 -15.54
N LEU A 65 -12.53 -8.59 -14.52
CA LEU A 65 -11.77 -7.36 -14.30
C LEU A 65 -10.84 -7.03 -15.47
N ARG A 66 -10.14 -8.01 -16.03
CA ARG A 66 -9.26 -7.81 -17.19
C ARG A 66 -10.03 -7.37 -18.43
N LEU A 67 -11.16 -8.02 -18.72
CA LEU A 67 -12.01 -7.65 -19.86
C LEU A 67 -12.57 -6.23 -19.69
N ARG A 68 -13.03 -5.90 -18.49
CA ARG A 68 -13.62 -4.61 -18.20
C ARG A 68 -12.57 -3.49 -18.23
N ALA A 69 -11.39 -3.73 -17.67
CA ALA A 69 -10.25 -2.82 -17.73
C ALA A 69 -9.83 -2.54 -19.18
N GLY A 70 -9.79 -3.57 -20.04
CA GLY A 70 -9.54 -3.41 -21.46
C GLY A 70 -10.58 -2.56 -22.19
N ALA A 71 -11.85 -2.68 -21.80
CA ALA A 71 -12.94 -1.89 -22.39
C ALA A 71 -12.95 -0.42 -21.94
N THR A 72 -12.54 -0.12 -20.70
CA THR A 72 -12.51 1.26 -20.17
C THR A 72 -11.16 1.96 -20.34
N GLY A 73 -10.11 1.24 -20.74
CA GLY A 73 -8.74 1.80 -20.87
C GLY A 73 -8.08 2.07 -19.52
N GLU A 74 -8.63 1.57 -18.42
CA GLU A 74 -8.08 1.73 -17.08
C GLU A 74 -7.24 0.52 -16.66
N THR A 75 -6.36 0.70 -15.67
CA THR A 75 -5.62 -0.43 -15.09
C THR A 75 -6.55 -1.31 -14.25
N VAL A 76 -6.25 -2.61 -14.21
CA VAL A 76 -7.00 -3.59 -13.40
C VAL A 76 -7.04 -3.19 -11.93
N ASP A 77 -5.93 -2.69 -11.38
CA ASP A 77 -5.84 -2.24 -10.00
C ASP A 77 -6.78 -1.06 -9.71
N ARG A 78 -6.78 -0.05 -10.59
CA ARG A 78 -7.63 1.15 -10.43
C ARG A 78 -9.12 0.80 -10.52
N LEU A 79 -9.46 -0.12 -11.41
CA LEU A 79 -10.82 -0.64 -11.52
C LEU A 79 -11.23 -1.41 -10.25
N ALA A 80 -10.36 -2.29 -9.75
CA ALA A 80 -10.61 -3.06 -8.54
C ALA A 80 -10.78 -2.14 -7.31
N ASP A 81 -9.90 -1.17 -7.12
CA ASP A 81 -9.97 -0.20 -6.01
C ASP A 81 -11.29 0.59 -6.04
N ARG A 82 -11.72 1.04 -7.22
CA ARG A 82 -13.00 1.72 -7.38
C ARG A 82 -14.19 0.82 -7.06
N CYS A 83 -14.17 -0.45 -7.49
CA CYS A 83 -15.22 -1.40 -7.15
C CYS A 83 -15.30 -1.64 -5.64
N VAL A 84 -14.14 -1.80 -4.97
CA VAL A 84 -14.08 -1.95 -3.51
C VAL A 84 -14.56 -0.68 -2.79
N ALA A 85 -14.17 0.51 -3.29
CA ALA A 85 -14.61 1.78 -2.74
C ALA A 85 -16.12 1.98 -2.90
N ALA A 86 -16.68 1.65 -4.06
CA ALA A 86 -18.13 1.71 -4.32
C ALA A 86 -18.90 0.76 -3.38
N CYS A 87 -18.39 -0.46 -3.19
CA CYS A 87 -18.96 -1.43 -2.26
C CYS A 87 -18.92 -0.92 -0.81
N ARG A 88 -17.77 -0.38 -0.36
CA ARG A 88 -17.65 0.22 0.99
C ARG A 88 -18.54 1.43 1.20
N ALA A 89 -18.77 2.22 0.15
CA ALA A 89 -19.66 3.38 0.20
C ALA A 89 -21.14 3.00 0.13
N GLY A 90 -21.49 1.72 0.02
CA GLY A 90 -22.88 1.27 -0.12
C GLY A 90 -23.52 1.71 -1.44
N LEU A 91 -22.71 2.03 -2.46
CA LEU A 91 -23.16 2.49 -3.78
C LEU A 91 -23.45 1.32 -4.74
N VAL A 92 -23.28 0.08 -4.26
CA VAL A 92 -23.67 -1.12 -5.00
C VAL A 92 -25.08 -1.46 -4.54
N ASP A 93 -26.07 -1.13 -5.36
CA ASP A 93 -27.43 -1.61 -5.17
C ASP A 93 -27.42 -3.15 -5.26
N ASP A 94 -28.02 -3.82 -4.27
CA ASP A 94 -28.32 -5.26 -4.30
C ASP A 94 -29.31 -5.64 -5.43
N THR A 95 -29.74 -4.67 -6.22
CA THR A 95 -30.73 -4.82 -7.29
C THR A 95 -30.10 -5.25 -8.61
N SER A 96 -29.42 -6.39 -8.62
CA SER A 96 -29.25 -7.17 -9.86
C SER A 96 -30.26 -8.31 -9.83
N PRO A 97 -31.25 -8.36 -10.75
CA PRO A 97 -32.26 -9.41 -10.79
C PRO A 97 -31.66 -10.72 -11.31
N ALA A 98 -30.86 -11.40 -10.48
CA ALA A 98 -30.45 -12.77 -10.70
C ALA A 98 -31.53 -13.71 -10.14
N GLY A 99 -32.67 -13.80 -10.85
CA GLY A 99 -33.76 -14.67 -10.37
C GLY A 99 -35.08 -14.60 -11.11
N THR A 100 -35.11 -14.34 -12.42
CA THR A 100 -36.28 -14.73 -13.23
C THR A 100 -35.78 -15.45 -14.49
N ARG A 101 -35.82 -16.78 -14.42
CA ARG A 101 -35.85 -17.63 -15.61
C ARG A 101 -37.28 -18.17 -15.73
N PRO A 102 -37.90 -18.13 -16.92
CA PRO A 102 -39.21 -18.72 -17.17
C PRO A 102 -39.20 -20.24 -17.04
#